data_AF-A0A1J5D3K3-F1
#
_entry.id   AF-A0A1J5D3K3-F1
#
_cell.length_a   1.000
_cell.length_b   1.000
_cell.length_c   1.000
_cell.angle_alpha   90.00
_cell.angle_beta   90.00
_cell.angle_gamma   90.00
#
_symmetry.space_group_name_H-M   'P 1'
#
loop_
_entity.id
_entity.type
_entity.pdbx_description
1 polymer ?
#
loop_
_entity_poly.entity_id
_entity_poly.type
_entity_poly.pdbx_seq_one_letter_code
_entity_poly.pdbx_strand_id
1 'polypeptide(L)'
;MESYQGQSIDFRGQTEFFLEIAKNSLRNFVLARLNCDPPEEEKPLDYKIPKPVGREKLAIQDERLIYQARQKVPPLQKILDEAIENIKKASPQILVPEYIRAHFSECATTLEPKALEIYLHYERKTFLSAIDTWVSQNESVIKSLSEKGLPSSDFAKEVIKLFYPLVQRLEFRSGQTRKARGGRTFELVIGYLLGKIGVPHQKPKGKQQTKILKRVDLVIPDQITAIERPDKAYFLSCKRTLRERWKQTIPERKPSWRVFLLTLVSSL
;
A
#
# COMPACT_ATOMS: atom_id res chain seq x y z
N MET A 1 3.96 23.74 65.10
CA MET A 1 4.14 22.41 64.46
C MET A 1 3.04 22.29 63.42
N GLU A 2 3.30 22.78 62.22
CA GLU A 2 2.38 22.64 61.09
C GLU A 2 2.67 21.32 60.39
N SER A 3 1.67 20.45 60.36
CA SER A 3 1.71 19.16 59.68
C SER A 3 1.55 19.37 58.17
N TYR A 4 2.60 19.12 57.41
CA TYR A 4 2.55 18.96 55.96
C TYR A 4 1.66 17.75 55.60
N GLN A 5 0.47 18.01 55.07
CA GLN A 5 -0.31 17.00 54.35
C GLN A 5 0.31 16.79 52.97
N GLY A 6 0.94 15.62 52.78
CA GLY A 6 1.39 15.18 51.48
C GLY A 6 0.20 14.90 50.56
N GLN A 7 0.04 15.72 49.53
CA GLN A 7 -0.80 15.37 48.38
C GLN A 7 -0.16 14.18 47.66
N SER A 8 -0.76 13.00 47.77
CA SER A 8 -0.41 11.87 46.90
C SER A 8 -0.85 12.22 45.48
N ILE A 9 0.09 12.66 44.66
CA ILE A 9 -0.11 12.84 43.23
C ILE A 9 -0.48 11.47 42.66
N ASP A 10 -1.65 11.37 42.03
CA ASP A 10 -2.13 10.15 41.38
C ASP A 10 -1.22 9.79 40.19
N PHE A 11 -0.18 9.02 40.49
CA PHE A 11 0.81 8.53 39.52
C PHE A 11 0.17 7.72 38.39
N ARG A 12 -1.00 7.10 38.62
CA ARG A 12 -1.68 6.28 37.62
C ARG A 12 -2.33 7.15 36.54
N GLY A 13 -3.04 8.20 36.96
CA GLY A 13 -3.66 9.17 36.05
C GLY A 13 -2.64 9.94 35.20
N GLN A 14 -1.49 10.30 35.77
CA GLN A 14 -0.41 10.95 35.00
C GLN A 14 0.22 10.01 33.98
N THR A 15 0.45 8.74 34.36
CA THR A 15 1.00 7.73 33.44
C THR A 15 0.08 7.50 32.24
N GLU A 16 -1.22 7.34 32.47
CA GLU A 16 -2.21 7.15 31.39
C GLU A 16 -2.27 8.36 30.46
N PHE A 17 -2.21 9.57 31.03
CA PHE A 17 -2.15 10.82 30.27
C PHE A 17 -0.92 10.89 29.35
N PHE A 18 0.27 10.53 29.82
CA PHE A 18 1.49 10.54 28.99
C PHE A 18 1.49 9.45 27.92
N LEU A 19 0.96 8.27 28.22
CA LEU A 19 0.76 7.21 27.22
C LEU A 19 -0.21 7.66 26.12
N GLU A 20 -1.27 8.38 26.49
CA GLU A 20 -2.25 8.89 25.55
C GLU A 20 -1.67 10.03 24.69
N ILE A 21 -0.85 10.92 25.26
CA ILE A 21 -0.09 11.92 24.49
C ILE A 21 0.87 11.26 23.51
N ALA A 22 1.60 10.23 23.92
CA ALA A 22 2.52 9.49 23.05
C ALA A 22 1.76 8.84 21.88
N LYS A 23 0.67 8.13 22.17
CA LYS A 23 -0.21 7.53 21.14
C LYS A 23 -0.73 8.57 20.16
N ASN A 24 -1.27 9.69 20.67
CA ASN A 24 -1.84 10.74 19.82
C ASN A 24 -0.78 11.47 18.99
N SER A 25 0.41 11.72 19.54
CA SER A 25 1.53 12.34 18.81
C SER A 25 2.02 11.43 17.68
N LEU A 26 2.22 10.14 17.95
CA LEU A 26 2.64 9.16 16.95
C LEU A 26 1.57 8.95 15.88
N ARG A 27 0.30 8.88 16.29
CA ARG A 27 -0.84 8.81 15.38
C ARG A 27 -0.86 10.01 14.44
N ASN A 28 -0.79 11.23 14.98
CA ASN A 28 -0.81 12.45 14.17
C ASN A 28 0.38 12.54 13.21
N PHE A 29 1.58 12.16 13.65
CA PHE A 29 2.77 12.10 12.79
C PHE A 29 2.58 11.16 11.60
N VAL A 30 2.04 9.96 11.83
CA VAL A 30 1.78 8.99 10.75
C VAL A 30 0.63 9.46 9.86
N LEU A 31 -0.44 10.02 10.41
CA LEU A 31 -1.56 10.54 9.62
C LEU A 31 -1.12 11.68 8.69
N ALA A 32 -0.29 12.59 9.17
CA ALA A 32 0.29 13.65 8.35
C ALA A 32 1.09 13.08 7.17
N ARG A 33 1.81 11.97 7.38
CA ARG A 33 2.64 11.31 6.37
C ARG A 33 1.85 10.46 5.37
N LEU A 34 0.72 9.88 5.80
CA LEU A 34 -0.18 9.10 4.94
C LEU A 34 -1.08 9.98 4.06
N ASN A 35 -1.37 11.22 4.50
CA ASN A 35 -2.14 12.22 3.75
C ASN A 35 -1.27 13.09 2.83
N CYS A 36 0.01 12.76 2.62
CA CYS A 36 0.81 13.45 1.62
C CYS A 36 0.31 13.05 0.21
N ASP A 37 -0.08 14.04 -0.59
CA ASP A 37 -0.30 13.88 -2.03
C ASP A 37 0.94 13.25 -2.70
N PRO A 38 0.79 12.52 -3.82
CA PRO A 38 1.94 12.13 -4.63
C PRO A 38 2.76 13.39 -4.92
N PRO A 39 4.11 13.33 -4.87
CA PRO A 39 4.92 14.51 -5.10
C PRO A 39 4.53 15.12 -6.46
N GLU A 40 3.97 16.33 -6.41
CA GLU A 40 3.91 17.22 -7.56
C GLU A 40 5.34 17.41 -8.08
N GLU A 41 5.46 17.59 -9.39
CA GLU A 41 6.72 17.69 -10.13
C GLU A 41 7.82 18.38 -9.31
N GLU A 42 8.86 17.61 -8.99
CA GLU A 42 9.97 18.04 -8.14
C GLU A 42 10.62 19.32 -8.70
N LYS A 43 10.29 20.47 -8.12
CA LYS A 43 11.20 21.62 -8.17
C LYS A 43 12.46 21.22 -7.39
N PRO A 44 13.67 21.46 -7.94
CA PRO A 44 14.90 21.05 -7.28
C PRO A 44 15.09 21.88 -6.01
N LEU A 45 14.72 21.31 -4.87
CA LEU A 45 15.08 21.82 -3.55
C LEU A 45 16.53 21.43 -3.30
N ASP A 46 17.42 22.44 -3.26
CA ASP A 46 18.85 22.32 -2.99
C ASP A 46 19.14 22.04 -1.50
N TYR A 47 18.42 21.08 -0.92
CA TYR A 47 18.75 20.50 0.37
C TYR A 47 19.45 19.18 0.11
N LYS A 48 20.74 19.11 0.49
CA LYS A 48 21.49 17.85 0.55
C LYS A 48 20.71 16.86 1.40
N ILE A 49 20.01 15.93 0.75
CA ILE A 49 19.37 14.79 1.42
C ILE A 49 20.46 14.10 2.22
N PRO A 50 20.36 14.03 3.56
CA PRO A 50 21.33 13.30 4.37
C PRO A 50 21.44 11.88 3.81
N LYS A 51 22.66 11.40 3.60
CA LYS A 51 22.91 10.01 3.19
C LYS A 51 22.03 9.10 4.06
N PRO A 52 21.34 8.10 3.50
CA PRO A 52 20.45 7.25 4.27
C PRO A 52 21.26 6.60 5.40
N VAL A 53 20.99 7.03 6.63
CA VAL A 53 21.40 6.32 7.85
C VAL A 53 20.57 5.04 7.84
N GLY A 54 21.08 4.03 7.13
CA GLY A 54 20.27 2.95 6.60
C GLY A 54 21.01 1.64 6.60
N ARG A 55 21.64 1.27 7.73
CA ARG A 55 22.08 -0.11 8.02
C ARG A 55 22.03 -0.47 9.51
N GLU A 56 21.37 0.30 10.36
CA GLU A 56 21.13 -0.19 11.72
C GLU A 56 20.12 -1.34 11.65
N LYS A 57 20.50 -2.49 12.22
CA LYS A 57 19.61 -3.62 12.36
C LYS A 57 18.54 -3.22 13.38
N LEU A 58 17.30 -3.15 12.92
CA LEU A 58 16.15 -3.07 13.83
C LEU A 58 16.19 -4.26 14.80
N ALA A 59 15.69 -4.04 16.01
CA ALA A 59 15.49 -5.12 16.95
C ALA A 59 14.58 -6.19 16.32
N ILE A 60 14.84 -7.46 16.66
CA ILE A 60 14.05 -8.59 16.14
C ILE A 60 12.57 -8.41 16.44
N GLN A 61 12.23 -7.81 17.59
CA GLN A 61 10.83 -7.54 17.94
C GLN A 61 10.17 -6.56 16.97
N ASP A 62 10.88 -5.51 16.55
CA ASP A 62 10.33 -4.47 15.68
C ASP A 62 10.13 -5.02 14.26
N GLU A 63 11.07 -5.83 13.75
CA GLU A 63 10.90 -6.54 12.47
C GLU A 63 9.71 -7.52 12.53
N ARG A 64 9.51 -8.21 13.66
CA ARG A 64 8.33 -9.08 13.86
C ARG A 64 7.03 -8.27 13.88
N LEU A 65 7.01 -7.11 14.53
CA LEU A 65 5.86 -6.21 14.57
C LEU A 65 5.51 -5.71 13.16
N ILE A 66 6.50 -5.27 12.38
CA ILE A 66 6.30 -4.86 10.98
C ILE A 66 5.74 -6.02 10.15
N TYR A 67 6.27 -7.24 10.33
CA TYR A 67 5.76 -8.42 9.64
C TYR A 67 4.28 -8.69 10.00
N GLN A 68 3.95 -8.73 11.29
CA GLN A 68 2.59 -8.98 11.77
C GLN A 68 1.58 -7.92 11.30
N ALA A 69 1.96 -6.63 11.36
CA ALA A 69 1.12 -5.54 10.90
C ALA A 69 0.76 -5.69 9.41
N ARG A 70 1.72 -6.09 8.57
CA ARG A 70 1.50 -6.27 7.13
C ARG A 70 0.59 -7.45 6.79
N GLN A 71 0.58 -8.51 7.61
CA GLN A 71 -0.32 -9.66 7.40
C GLN A 71 -1.79 -9.33 7.67
N LYS A 72 -2.08 -8.25 8.40
CA LYS A 72 -3.45 -7.81 8.67
C LYS A 72 -4.13 -7.16 7.45
N VAL A 73 -3.38 -6.80 6.40
CA VAL A 73 -3.97 -6.23 5.18
C VAL A 73 -4.61 -7.35 4.35
N PRO A 74 -5.91 -7.28 4.01
CA PRO A 74 -6.60 -8.34 3.29
C PRO A 74 -6.00 -8.65 1.91
N PRO A 75 -6.17 -9.88 1.39
CA PRO A 75 -5.79 -10.24 0.02
C PRO A 75 -6.44 -9.33 -1.03
N LEU A 76 -5.78 -9.17 -2.19
CA LEU A 76 -6.25 -8.27 -3.25
C LEU A 76 -7.63 -8.62 -3.79
N GLN A 77 -7.97 -9.90 -3.88
CA GLN A 77 -9.30 -10.31 -4.34
C GLN A 77 -10.38 -9.78 -3.40
N LYS A 78 -10.20 -9.92 -2.08
CA LYS A 78 -11.15 -9.39 -1.10
C LYS A 78 -11.30 -7.87 -1.19
N ILE A 79 -10.21 -7.14 -1.45
CA ILE A 79 -10.25 -5.68 -1.65
C ILE A 79 -11.04 -5.33 -2.92
N LEU A 80 -10.83 -6.07 -4.01
CA LEU A 80 -11.57 -5.87 -5.25
C LEU A 80 -13.06 -6.19 -5.08
N ASP A 81 -13.40 -7.28 -4.38
CA ASP A 81 -14.79 -7.66 -4.10
C ASP A 81 -15.50 -6.58 -3.29
N GLU A 82 -14.82 -6.02 -2.27
CA GLU A 82 -15.34 -4.89 -1.48
C GLU A 82 -15.53 -3.63 -2.34
N ALA A 83 -14.60 -3.35 -3.28
CA ALA A 83 -14.73 -2.23 -4.22
C ALA A 83 -15.93 -2.41 -5.14
N ILE A 84 -16.15 -3.61 -5.66
CA ILE A 84 -17.30 -3.96 -6.50
C ILE A 84 -18.60 -3.77 -5.71
N GLU A 85 -18.69 -4.27 -4.48
CA GLU A 85 -19.91 -4.12 -3.67
C GLU A 85 -20.20 -2.65 -3.31
N ASN A 86 -19.16 -1.85 -3.08
CA ASN A 86 -19.33 -0.40 -2.86
C ASN A 86 -19.84 0.31 -4.12
N ILE A 87 -19.29 0.00 -5.30
CA ILE A 87 -19.77 0.57 -6.57
C ILE A 87 -21.17 0.07 -6.90
N LYS A 88 -21.49 -1.20 -6.65
CA LYS A 88 -22.81 -1.76 -6.86
C LYS A 88 -23.90 -1.02 -6.08
N LYS A 89 -23.58 -0.56 -4.86
CA LYS A 89 -24.50 0.24 -4.04
C LYS A 89 -24.65 1.68 -4.52
N ALA A 90 -23.56 2.29 -5.00
CA ALA A 90 -23.54 3.72 -5.36
C ALA A 90 -23.89 4.00 -6.84
N SER A 91 -23.47 3.13 -7.75
CA SER A 91 -23.55 3.31 -9.21
C SER A 91 -23.53 1.94 -9.91
N PRO A 92 -24.59 1.13 -9.78
CA PRO A 92 -24.64 -0.24 -10.29
C PRO A 92 -24.45 -0.33 -11.82
N GLN A 93 -24.80 0.71 -12.57
CA GLN A 93 -24.69 0.76 -14.03
C GLN A 93 -23.26 0.51 -14.53
N ILE A 94 -22.24 0.93 -13.77
CA ILE A 94 -20.82 0.78 -14.12
C ILE A 94 -20.40 -0.71 -14.18
N LEU A 95 -21.19 -1.59 -13.56
CA LEU A 95 -20.91 -3.03 -13.50
C LEU A 95 -21.77 -3.87 -14.47
N VAL A 96 -22.64 -3.21 -15.26
CA VAL A 96 -23.52 -3.85 -16.24
C VAL A 96 -22.72 -4.20 -17.50
N PRO A 97 -22.81 -5.43 -18.04
CA PRO A 97 -21.99 -5.86 -19.19
C PRO A 97 -22.07 -4.95 -20.42
N GLU A 98 -23.27 -4.48 -20.77
CA GLU A 98 -23.51 -3.59 -21.90
C GLU A 98 -22.81 -2.25 -21.71
N TYR A 99 -22.87 -1.71 -20.49
CA TYR A 99 -22.21 -0.46 -20.12
C TYR A 99 -20.69 -0.62 -20.12
N ILE A 100 -20.16 -1.70 -19.53
CA ILE A 100 -18.71 -2.00 -19.54
C ILE A 100 -18.19 -2.09 -20.98
N ARG A 101 -18.95 -2.67 -21.90
CA ARG A 101 -18.55 -2.78 -23.30
C ARG A 101 -18.44 -1.41 -23.98
N ALA A 102 -19.34 -0.47 -23.66
CA ALA A 102 -19.34 0.88 -24.23
C ALA A 102 -18.38 1.84 -23.50
N HIS A 103 -18.13 1.62 -22.20
CA HIS A 103 -17.44 2.55 -21.29
C HIS A 103 -16.31 1.88 -20.51
N PHE A 104 -15.55 0.98 -21.16
CA PHE A 104 -14.54 0.15 -20.48
C PHE A 104 -13.50 0.96 -19.70
N SER A 105 -13.00 2.05 -20.29
CA SER A 105 -12.02 2.93 -19.66
C SER A 105 -12.54 3.54 -18.37
N GLU A 106 -13.78 4.06 -18.40
CA GLU A 106 -14.43 4.65 -17.23
C GLU A 106 -14.61 3.63 -16.11
N CYS A 107 -15.03 2.41 -16.46
CA CYS A 107 -15.19 1.32 -15.50
C CYS A 107 -13.85 0.98 -14.82
N ALA A 108 -12.76 0.93 -15.58
CA ALA A 108 -11.42 0.67 -15.06
C ALA A 108 -10.91 1.81 -14.17
N THR A 109 -11.10 3.07 -14.59
CA THR A 109 -10.71 4.27 -13.83
C THR A 109 -11.61 4.55 -12.64
N THR A 110 -12.76 3.89 -12.52
CA THR A 110 -13.60 3.95 -11.32
C THR A 110 -13.24 2.83 -10.34
N LEU A 111 -13.04 1.61 -10.85
CA LEU A 111 -12.83 0.44 -10.01
C LEU A 111 -11.42 0.39 -9.38
N GLU A 112 -10.36 0.77 -10.11
CA GLU A 112 -8.99 0.76 -9.56
C GLU A 112 -8.81 1.77 -8.41
N PRO A 113 -9.21 3.04 -8.53
CA PRO A 113 -9.10 3.98 -7.42
C PRO A 113 -9.95 3.59 -6.22
N LYS A 114 -11.14 3.02 -6.43
CA LYS A 114 -11.96 2.51 -5.31
C LYS A 114 -11.27 1.37 -4.56
N ALA A 115 -10.63 0.44 -5.28
CA ALA A 115 -9.83 -0.61 -4.66
C ALA A 115 -8.59 -0.06 -3.93
N LEU A 116 -7.97 1.00 -4.46
CA LEU A 116 -6.86 1.69 -3.80
C LEU A 116 -7.30 2.36 -2.49
N GLU A 117 -8.43 3.05 -2.49
CA GLU A 117 -9.01 3.69 -1.31
C GLU A 117 -9.23 2.68 -0.18
N ILE A 118 -9.86 1.55 -0.49
CA ILE A 118 -10.10 0.45 0.45
C ILE A 118 -8.76 -0.11 0.96
N TYR A 119 -7.79 -0.32 0.08
CA TYR A 119 -6.45 -0.75 0.49
C TYR A 119 -5.82 0.22 1.49
N LEU A 120 -5.86 1.53 1.20
CA LEU A 120 -5.27 2.56 2.06
C LEU A 120 -5.98 2.64 3.41
N HIS A 121 -7.29 2.39 3.46
CA HIS A 121 -8.02 2.27 4.72
C HIS A 121 -7.51 1.10 5.59
N TYR A 122 -7.34 -0.08 4.99
CA TYR A 122 -6.75 -1.22 5.71
C TYR A 122 -5.31 -0.93 6.13
N GLU A 123 -4.48 -0.37 5.24
CA GLU A 123 -3.10 0.00 5.56
C GLU A 123 -3.04 0.99 6.73
N ARG A 124 -3.87 2.04 6.72
CA ARG A 124 -3.95 2.99 7.84
C ARG A 124 -4.27 2.29 9.16
N LYS A 125 -5.25 1.38 9.18
CA LYS A 125 -5.59 0.59 10.38
C LYS A 125 -4.42 -0.26 10.86
N THR A 126 -3.64 -0.87 9.96
CA THR A 126 -2.50 -1.70 10.36
C THR A 126 -1.36 -0.86 10.93
N PHE A 127 -1.11 0.33 10.37
CA PHE A 127 -0.15 1.29 10.92
C PHE A 127 -0.53 1.74 12.32
N LEU A 128 -1.80 2.12 12.55
CA LEU A 128 -2.26 2.52 13.88
C LEU A 128 -2.10 1.39 14.90
N SER A 129 -2.50 0.17 14.53
CA SER A 129 -2.31 -1.00 15.39
C SER A 129 -0.83 -1.30 15.68
N ALA A 130 0.07 -1.04 14.72
CA ALA A 130 1.51 -1.22 14.91
C ALA A 130 2.07 -0.22 15.93
N ILE A 131 1.62 1.04 15.89
CA ILE A 131 1.95 2.06 16.89
C ILE A 131 1.51 1.60 18.28
N ASP A 132 0.23 1.20 18.43
CA ASP A 132 -0.31 0.78 19.72
C ASP A 132 0.48 -0.39 20.31
N THR A 133 0.80 -1.38 19.48
CA THR A 133 1.61 -2.53 19.90
C THR A 133 3.03 -2.14 20.29
N TRP A 134 3.67 -1.23 19.53
CA TRP A 134 5.02 -0.78 19.86
C TRP A 134 5.05 0.01 21.17
N VAL A 135 4.07 0.89 21.39
CA VAL A 135 3.93 1.64 22.65
C VAL A 135 3.79 0.69 23.83
N SER A 136 2.90 -0.31 23.74
CA SER A 136 2.73 -1.30 24.80
C SER A 136 3.99 -2.12 25.06
N GLN A 137 4.76 -2.47 24.02
CA GLN A 137 6.02 -3.22 24.17
C GLN A 137 7.15 -2.39 24.79
N ASN A 138 7.08 -1.06 24.70
CA ASN A 138 8.09 -0.14 25.20
C ASN A 138 7.59 0.69 26.39
N GLU A 139 6.52 0.24 27.07
CA GLU A 139 5.86 0.99 28.14
C GLU A 139 6.83 1.37 29.27
N SER A 140 7.71 0.46 29.68
CA SER A 140 8.71 0.72 30.73
C SER A 140 9.69 1.83 30.36
N VAL A 141 10.16 1.83 29.11
CA VAL A 141 11.06 2.88 28.58
C VAL A 141 10.32 4.21 28.52
N ILE A 142 9.08 4.21 28.03
CA ILE A 142 8.25 5.43 27.95
C ILE A 142 7.98 5.99 29.36
N LYS A 143 7.67 5.15 30.35
CA LYS A 143 7.54 5.56 31.75
C LYS A 143 8.81 6.19 32.30
N SER A 144 9.97 5.57 32.07
CA SER A 144 11.25 6.12 32.51
C SER A 144 11.57 7.49 31.88
N LEU A 145 11.10 7.75 30.66
CA LEU A 145 11.23 9.07 30.02
C LEU A 145 10.27 10.09 30.65
N SER A 146 9.07 9.67 31.02
CA SER A 146 8.09 10.51 31.72
C SER A 146 8.58 10.93 33.10
N GLU A 147 9.21 10.02 33.85
CA GLU A 147 9.74 10.26 35.20
C GLU A 147 10.89 11.28 35.22
N LYS A 148 11.53 11.54 34.09
CA LYS A 148 12.56 12.59 33.96
C LYS A 148 12.00 14.02 34.01
N GLY A 149 10.67 14.19 34.07
CA GLY A 149 10.03 15.51 34.18
C GLY A 149 10.28 16.40 32.96
N LEU A 150 10.47 15.80 31.77
CA LEU A 150 10.72 16.56 30.55
C LEU A 150 9.49 17.39 30.16
N PRO A 151 9.67 18.61 29.61
CA PRO A 151 8.59 19.33 28.95
C PRO A 151 7.92 18.47 27.88
N SER A 152 6.61 18.63 27.68
CA SER A 152 5.82 17.76 26.78
C SER A 152 6.40 17.68 25.35
N SER A 153 6.96 18.77 24.83
CA SER A 153 7.59 18.79 23.52
C SER A 153 8.85 17.94 23.44
N ASP A 154 9.64 17.92 24.51
CA ASP A 154 10.91 17.17 24.54
C ASP A 154 10.66 15.70 24.85
N PHE A 155 9.68 15.39 25.69
CA PHE A 155 9.17 14.03 25.85
C PHE A 155 8.72 13.44 24.48
N ALA A 156 7.90 14.19 23.73
CA ALA A 156 7.43 13.74 22.42
C ALA A 156 8.60 13.52 21.44
N LYS A 157 9.61 14.41 21.42
CA LYS A 157 10.81 14.23 20.60
C LYS A 157 11.56 12.96 20.95
N GLU A 158 11.77 12.66 22.23
CA GLU A 158 12.47 11.44 22.66
C GLU A 158 11.71 10.17 22.28
N VAL A 159 10.39 10.15 22.47
CA VAL A 159 9.55 9.01 22.03
C VAL A 159 9.61 8.84 20.50
N ILE A 160 9.53 9.93 19.74
CA ILE A 160 9.62 9.89 18.28
C ILE A 160 11.00 9.38 17.83
N LYS A 161 12.09 9.79 18.48
CA LYS A 161 13.45 9.29 18.17
C LYS A 161 13.55 7.78 18.35
N LEU A 162 12.95 7.24 19.41
CA LEU A 162 12.91 5.79 19.66
C LEU A 162 12.06 5.05 18.60
N PHE A 163 10.94 5.63 18.19
CA PHE A 163 10.03 5.01 17.23
C PHE A 163 10.45 5.17 15.76
N TYR A 164 11.23 6.20 15.44
CA TYR A 164 11.56 6.60 14.08
C TYR A 164 12.15 5.47 13.21
N PRO A 165 13.12 4.65 13.69
CA PRO A 165 13.66 3.55 12.89
C PRO A 165 12.60 2.55 12.45
N LEU A 166 11.63 2.25 13.32
CA LEU A 166 10.52 1.35 13.02
C LEU A 166 9.62 1.95 11.94
N VAL A 167 9.20 3.22 12.08
CA VAL A 167 8.37 3.90 11.09
C VAL A 167 9.04 3.96 9.74
N GLN A 168 10.32 4.32 9.70
CA GLN A 168 11.08 4.42 8.46
C GLN A 168 11.09 3.06 7.73
N ARG A 169 11.29 1.97 8.45
CA ARG A 169 11.26 0.62 7.87
C ARG A 169 9.85 0.20 7.46
N LEU A 170 8.85 0.47 8.29
CA LEU A 170 7.46 0.15 8.02
C LEU A 170 6.99 0.88 6.74
N GLU A 171 7.21 2.18 6.63
CA GLU A 171 6.89 2.97 5.43
C GLU A 171 7.63 2.47 4.19
N PHE A 172 8.92 2.16 4.31
CA PHE A 172 9.66 1.60 3.18
C PHE A 172 9.03 0.29 2.69
N ARG A 173 8.72 -0.65 3.60
CA ARG A 173 8.12 -1.94 3.26
C ARG A 173 6.70 -1.78 2.71
N SER A 174 5.92 -0.86 3.28
CA SER A 174 4.57 -0.52 2.82
C SER A 174 4.62 0.12 1.43
N GLY A 175 5.55 1.03 1.16
CA GLY A 175 5.77 1.62 -0.17
C GLY A 175 6.09 0.58 -1.25
N GLN A 176 6.92 -0.42 -0.95
CA GLN A 176 7.16 -1.54 -1.87
C GLN A 176 5.91 -2.41 -2.07
N THR A 177 5.14 -2.60 -0.99
CA THR A 177 3.88 -3.35 -1.03
C THR A 177 2.85 -2.62 -1.89
N ARG A 178 2.70 -1.30 -1.75
CA ARG A 178 1.85 -0.44 -2.58
C ARG A 178 2.19 -0.56 -4.07
N LYS A 179 3.49 -0.52 -4.42
CA LYS A 179 3.94 -0.70 -5.82
C LYS A 179 3.56 -2.07 -6.38
N ALA A 180 3.84 -3.14 -5.63
CA ALA A 180 3.53 -4.51 -6.07
C ALA A 180 2.01 -4.74 -6.18
N ARG A 181 1.26 -4.28 -5.17
CA ARG A 181 -0.19 -4.42 -5.11
C ARG A 181 -0.91 -3.58 -6.15
N GLY A 182 -0.51 -2.32 -6.36
CA GLY A 182 -1.16 -1.44 -7.34
C GLY A 182 -1.12 -2.01 -8.76
N GLY A 183 0.03 -2.56 -9.19
CA GLY A 183 0.12 -3.26 -10.47
C GLY A 183 -0.81 -4.47 -10.53
N ARG A 184 -0.79 -5.30 -9.49
CA ARG A 184 -1.59 -6.52 -9.43
C ARG A 184 -3.10 -6.26 -9.32
N THR A 185 -3.51 -5.19 -8.63
CA THR A 185 -4.90 -4.73 -8.58
C THR A 185 -5.36 -4.32 -9.96
N PHE A 186 -4.56 -3.56 -10.70
CA PHE A 186 -4.90 -3.16 -12.07
C PHE A 186 -5.10 -4.38 -12.98
N GLU A 187 -4.21 -5.38 -12.91
CA GLU A 187 -4.41 -6.65 -13.62
C GLU A 187 -5.73 -7.36 -13.26
N LEU A 188 -6.10 -7.38 -11.97
CA LEU A 188 -7.34 -8.00 -11.51
C LEU A 188 -8.57 -7.23 -11.98
N VAL A 189 -8.52 -5.90 -11.97
CA VAL A 189 -9.59 -5.04 -12.50
C VAL A 189 -9.83 -5.32 -13.97
N ILE A 190 -8.77 -5.34 -14.79
CA ILE A 190 -8.90 -5.65 -16.22
C ILE A 190 -9.48 -7.05 -16.44
N GLY A 191 -8.98 -8.06 -15.72
CA GLY A 191 -9.52 -9.42 -15.79
C GLY A 191 -11.00 -9.47 -15.41
N TYR A 192 -11.40 -8.83 -14.32
CA TYR A 192 -12.79 -8.73 -13.90
C TYR A 192 -13.68 -8.14 -15.01
N LEU A 193 -13.31 -6.98 -15.56
CA LEU A 193 -14.11 -6.30 -16.58
C LEU A 193 -14.22 -7.14 -17.87
N LEU A 194 -13.12 -7.74 -18.34
CA LEU A 194 -13.12 -8.66 -19.49
C LEU A 194 -14.06 -9.85 -19.25
N GLY A 195 -13.97 -10.48 -18.07
CA GLY A 195 -14.84 -11.59 -17.70
C GLY A 195 -16.32 -11.19 -17.67
N LYS A 196 -16.64 -9.99 -17.18
CA LYS A 196 -18.03 -9.50 -17.12
C LYS A 196 -18.66 -9.26 -18.49
N ILE A 197 -17.87 -8.92 -19.51
CA ILE A 197 -18.36 -8.75 -20.89
C ILE A 197 -18.26 -10.02 -21.74
N GLY A 198 -17.90 -11.17 -21.13
CA GLY A 198 -17.81 -12.47 -21.79
C GLY A 198 -16.53 -12.68 -22.60
N VAL A 199 -15.48 -11.89 -22.37
CA VAL A 199 -14.17 -12.09 -23.03
C VAL A 199 -13.35 -13.11 -22.24
N PRO A 200 -13.09 -14.30 -22.80
CA PRO A 200 -12.25 -15.30 -22.14
C PRO A 200 -10.83 -14.74 -21.99
N HIS A 201 -10.27 -14.93 -20.81
CA HIS A 201 -8.91 -14.49 -20.53
C HIS A 201 -8.30 -15.37 -19.44
N GLN A 202 -6.97 -15.41 -19.42
CA GLN A 202 -6.24 -16.14 -18.40
C GLN A 202 -4.98 -15.37 -17.98
N LYS A 203 -4.67 -15.41 -16.68
CA LYS A 203 -3.33 -15.06 -16.22
C LYS A 203 -2.38 -16.26 -16.44
N PRO A 204 -1.23 -16.09 -17.11
CA PRO A 204 -0.24 -17.15 -17.24
C PRO A 204 0.14 -17.80 -15.91
N LYS A 205 0.08 -19.14 -15.85
CA LYS A 205 0.43 -19.95 -14.68
C LYS A 205 1.37 -21.10 -15.08
N GLY A 206 2.27 -21.47 -14.18
CA GLY A 206 3.25 -22.55 -14.37
C GLY A 206 4.64 -22.04 -14.75
N LYS A 207 5.69 -22.75 -14.32
CA LYS A 207 7.09 -22.30 -14.46
C LYS A 207 7.52 -22.15 -15.92
N GLN A 208 7.10 -23.05 -16.79
CA GLN A 208 7.47 -23.02 -18.21
C GLN A 208 6.69 -21.94 -18.96
N GLN A 209 5.39 -21.84 -18.73
CA GLN A 209 4.49 -20.89 -19.38
C GLN A 209 4.85 -19.45 -18.98
N THR A 210 5.13 -19.20 -17.70
CA THR A 210 5.63 -17.89 -17.23
C THR A 210 7.01 -17.54 -17.77
N LYS A 211 7.88 -18.53 -18.04
CA LYS A 211 9.16 -18.30 -18.73
C LYS A 211 8.98 -17.93 -20.21
N ILE A 212 7.97 -18.50 -20.89
CA ILE A 212 7.68 -18.21 -22.30
C ILE A 212 6.98 -16.86 -22.46
N LEU A 213 5.94 -16.61 -21.64
CA LEU A 213 5.06 -15.45 -21.69
C LEU A 213 5.62 -14.24 -20.91
N LYS A 214 6.63 -14.45 -20.05
CA LYS A 214 7.42 -13.43 -19.33
C LYS A 214 6.59 -12.27 -18.76
N ARG A 215 6.57 -11.15 -19.48
CA ARG A 215 6.02 -9.84 -19.08
C ARG A 215 4.56 -9.65 -19.50
N VAL A 216 3.92 -10.70 -19.98
CA VAL A 216 2.49 -10.72 -20.30
C VAL A 216 1.73 -11.03 -19.02
N ASP A 217 0.79 -10.14 -18.67
CA ASP A 217 0.03 -10.22 -17.44
C ASP A 217 -1.28 -11.00 -17.63
N LEU A 218 -1.93 -10.82 -18.79
CA LEU A 218 -3.12 -11.56 -19.22
C LEU A 218 -3.00 -11.98 -20.68
N VAL A 219 -3.61 -13.10 -21.03
CA VAL A 219 -3.76 -13.58 -22.41
C VAL A 219 -5.23 -13.81 -22.73
N ILE A 220 -5.59 -13.60 -23.99
CA ILE A 220 -6.92 -13.87 -24.55
C ILE A 220 -6.74 -14.85 -25.73
N PRO A 221 -7.48 -15.96 -25.80
CA PRO A 221 -8.46 -16.43 -24.82
C PRO A 221 -7.83 -17.13 -23.60
N ASP A 222 -6.73 -17.86 -23.80
CA ASP A 222 -6.11 -18.71 -22.78
C ASP A 222 -4.60 -18.90 -23.05
N GLN A 223 -3.88 -19.46 -22.06
CA GLN A 223 -2.43 -19.61 -22.13
C GLN A 223 -1.94 -20.71 -23.09
N ILE A 224 -2.76 -21.73 -23.35
CA ILE A 224 -2.42 -22.82 -24.28
C ILE A 224 -2.45 -22.24 -25.70
N THR A 225 -3.56 -21.59 -26.06
CA THR A 225 -3.71 -20.88 -27.33
C THR A 225 -2.59 -19.85 -27.53
N ALA A 226 -2.24 -19.09 -26.49
CA ALA A 226 -1.17 -18.09 -26.57
C ALA A 226 0.23 -18.66 -26.84
N ILE A 227 0.48 -19.91 -26.44
CA ILE A 227 1.78 -20.57 -26.64
C ILE A 227 1.81 -21.32 -27.97
N GLU A 228 0.77 -22.09 -28.27
CA GLU A 228 0.72 -22.97 -29.44
C GLU A 228 0.32 -22.23 -30.72
N ARG A 229 -0.54 -21.22 -30.61
CA ARG A 229 -1.11 -20.44 -31.73
C ARG A 229 -1.11 -18.93 -31.42
N PRO A 230 0.07 -18.31 -31.26
CA PRO A 230 0.18 -16.91 -30.84
C PRO A 230 -0.49 -15.91 -31.80
N ASP A 231 -0.62 -16.26 -33.08
CA ASP A 231 -1.37 -15.50 -34.08
C ASP A 231 -2.87 -15.40 -33.75
N LYS A 232 -3.41 -16.38 -33.02
CA LYS A 232 -4.81 -16.43 -32.56
C LYS A 232 -5.01 -15.90 -31.14
N ALA A 233 -3.97 -15.33 -30.53
CA ALA A 233 -4.05 -14.80 -29.18
C ALA A 233 -3.77 -13.30 -29.13
N TYR A 234 -4.26 -12.67 -28.07
CA TYR A 234 -3.88 -11.32 -27.66
C TYR A 234 -3.15 -11.37 -26.32
N PHE A 235 -2.13 -10.53 -26.18
CA PHE A 235 -1.26 -10.49 -25.02
C PHE A 235 -1.38 -9.12 -24.37
N LEU A 236 -1.82 -9.06 -23.12
CA LEU A 236 -2.00 -7.80 -22.40
C LEU A 236 -0.89 -7.64 -21.37
N SER A 237 -0.21 -6.50 -21.39
CA SER A 237 0.63 -6.07 -20.29
C SER A 237 0.00 -4.85 -19.62
N CYS A 238 -0.23 -4.95 -18.31
CA CYS A 238 -0.91 -3.95 -17.52
C CYS A 238 0.12 -3.15 -16.73
N LYS A 239 0.20 -1.85 -16.99
CA LYS A 239 1.06 -0.93 -16.21
C LYS A 239 0.25 0.24 -15.73
N ARG A 240 0.00 0.29 -14.42
CA ARG A 240 -0.72 1.41 -13.78
C ARG A 240 -0.09 2.77 -14.14
N THR A 241 1.24 2.87 -14.06
CA THR A 241 2.01 4.04 -14.54
C THR A 241 3.16 3.56 -15.43
N LEU A 242 3.52 4.34 -16.45
CA LEU A 242 4.51 3.96 -17.45
C LEU A 242 5.94 4.37 -17.06
N ARG A 243 6.20 5.66 -16.81
CA ARG A 243 7.57 6.19 -16.62
C ARG A 243 8.53 5.60 -17.68
N GLU A 244 9.79 5.31 -17.36
CA GLU A 244 10.72 4.59 -18.24
C GLU A 244 10.38 3.09 -18.42
N ARG A 245 9.45 2.56 -17.63
CA ARG A 245 9.11 1.13 -17.60
C ARG A 245 8.32 0.67 -18.83
N TRP A 246 7.82 1.56 -19.68
CA TRP A 246 7.24 1.16 -20.97
C TRP A 246 8.25 0.45 -21.86
N LYS A 247 9.54 0.77 -21.73
CA LYS A 247 10.64 0.07 -22.44
C LYS A 247 10.68 -1.41 -22.08
N GLN A 248 10.18 -1.79 -20.91
CA GLN A 248 10.09 -3.18 -20.50
C GLN A 248 8.94 -3.92 -21.21
N THR A 249 7.89 -3.22 -21.64
CA THR A 249 6.77 -3.81 -22.37
C THR A 249 7.10 -4.12 -23.83
N ILE A 250 8.29 -3.75 -24.28
CA ILE A 250 8.85 -4.16 -25.56
C ILE A 250 9.77 -5.36 -25.28
N PRO A 251 9.27 -6.58 -25.05
CA PRO A 251 10.10 -7.75 -25.21
C PRO A 251 10.50 -7.84 -26.69
N GLU A 252 11.64 -8.46 -26.98
CA GLU A 252 12.01 -8.96 -28.31
C GLU A 252 10.75 -9.46 -29.01
N ARG A 253 10.23 -8.72 -29.99
CA ARG A 253 8.95 -9.03 -30.61
C ARG A 253 9.10 -10.41 -31.24
N LYS A 254 8.52 -11.43 -30.60
CA LYS A 254 8.36 -12.72 -31.24
C LYS A 254 7.45 -12.50 -32.44
N PRO A 255 7.82 -12.99 -33.63
CA PRO A 255 6.95 -12.92 -34.81
C PRO A 255 5.54 -13.41 -34.42
N SER A 256 4.51 -12.69 -34.88
CA SER A 256 3.08 -12.99 -34.66
C SER A 256 2.45 -12.63 -33.31
N TRP A 257 3.18 -12.06 -32.34
CA TRP A 257 2.56 -11.66 -31.06
C TRP A 257 1.85 -10.30 -31.17
N ARG A 258 0.55 -10.27 -30.88
CA ARG A 258 -0.26 -9.04 -30.78
C ARG A 258 -0.33 -8.56 -29.32
N VAL A 259 0.63 -7.72 -28.94
CA VAL A 259 0.79 -7.24 -27.56
C VAL A 259 0.15 -5.85 -27.39
N PHE A 260 -0.73 -5.72 -26.40
CA PHE A 260 -1.32 -4.45 -25.97
C PHE A 260 -0.76 -4.04 -24.61
N LEU A 261 -0.32 -2.79 -24.52
CA LEU A 261 0.06 -2.15 -23.27
C LEU A 261 -1.13 -1.35 -22.74
N LEU A 262 -1.68 -1.78 -21.62
CA LEU A 262 -2.77 -1.09 -20.93
C LEU A 262 -2.20 -0.20 -19.82
N THR A 263 -2.70 1.02 -19.72
CA THR A 263 -2.30 1.97 -18.68
C THR A 263 -3.45 2.88 -18.26
N LEU A 264 -3.34 3.46 -17.06
CA LEU A 264 -4.28 4.46 -16.54
C LEU A 264 -3.73 5.89 -16.66
N VAL A 265 -2.55 6.07 -17.27
CA VAL A 265 -1.94 7.39 -17.46
C VAL A 265 -2.61 8.09 -18.63
N SER A 266 -3.02 9.34 -18.41
CA SER A 266 -3.65 10.20 -19.43
C SER A 266 -2.65 10.92 -20.35
N SER A 267 -1.39 11.03 -19.97
CA SER A 267 -0.28 11.61 -20.76
C SER A 267 0.84 10.59 -20.98
N LEU A 268 1.17 10.33 -22.26
CA LEU A 268 2.23 9.42 -22.69
C LEU A 268 3.55 10.14 -22.90
#